data_AF-A0A6L7TLC9-F1
#
_entry.id   AF-A0A6L7TLC9-F1
#
_cell.length_a   1.000
_cell.length_b   1.000
_cell.length_c   1.000
_cell.angle_alpha   90.00
_cell.angle_beta   90.00
_cell.angle_gamma   90.00
#
_symmetry.space_group_name_H-M   'P 1'
#
loop_
_entity.id
_entity.type
_entity.pdbx_description
1 polymer ?
#
loop_
_entity_poly.entity_id
_entity_poly.type
_entity_poly.pdbx_seq_one_letter_code
_entity_poly.pdbx_strand_id
1 'polypeptide(L)'
;MPNSGPLDESLQFSTVYEAMDSAFRENVVSRALGARGQISTEATNALNSAIQKSRIRVTGYRDSHRAPHPLLREPVSQAVALFPELAGAVLRAWAESQQALHDRVAEYLPNTGMEAEYPDFSAKQFRGRWAANDWHSHRDNFIQNYEDDTGEDDVGLMLCYVTGRAPARSGPGAGDGVAGPASEYLDQFLSYFKALPPTAPEWRGMIPNFV
;
A
#
# COMPACT_ATOMS: atom_id res chain seq x y z
N MET A 1 30.27 -6.41 22.48
CA MET A 1 28.88 -5.92 22.35
C MET A 1 28.52 -6.00 20.88
N PRO A 2 27.45 -6.70 20.48
CA PRO A 2 27.09 -6.76 19.07
C PRO A 2 26.58 -5.37 18.66
N ASN A 3 27.15 -4.91 17.56
CA ASN A 3 26.88 -3.63 16.92
C ASN A 3 25.46 -3.70 16.33
N SER A 4 24.48 -3.11 17.00
CA SER A 4 23.17 -2.87 16.42
C SER A 4 23.32 -1.82 15.33
N GLY A 5 23.60 -2.25 14.10
CA GLY A 5 23.47 -1.40 12.92
C GLY A 5 22.07 -0.78 12.87
N PRO A 6 21.88 0.35 12.19
CA PRO A 6 20.56 0.94 12.02
C PRO A 6 19.64 -0.15 11.45
N LEU A 7 18.53 -0.39 12.13
CA LEU A 7 17.49 -1.29 11.63
C LEU A 7 17.16 -0.86 10.20
N ASP A 8 17.16 -1.83 9.31
CA ASP A 8 16.80 -1.76 7.91
C ASP A 8 15.36 -1.21 7.76
N GLU A 9 15.20 0.10 7.92
CA GLU A 9 13.93 0.85 8.00
C GLU A 9 13.45 1.23 6.59
N SER A 10 12.45 0.60 5.98
CA SER A 10 11.75 -0.63 6.26
C SER A 10 11.43 -1.24 4.89
N LEU A 11 11.84 -2.49 4.67
CA LEU A 11 11.38 -3.29 3.53
C LEU A 11 10.01 -3.91 3.81
N GLN A 12 9.27 -3.42 4.80
CA GLN A 12 8.00 -3.99 5.21
C GLN A 12 6.92 -3.77 4.16
N PHE A 13 5.93 -4.67 4.14
CA PHE A 13 4.80 -4.52 3.23
C PHE A 13 4.00 -3.24 3.43
N SER A 14 3.92 -2.71 4.64
CA SER A 14 3.22 -1.44 4.90
C SER A 14 3.78 -0.27 4.08
N THR A 15 5.09 -0.27 3.79
CA THR A 15 5.76 0.82 3.08
C THR A 15 5.22 1.04 1.66
N VAL A 16 4.78 -0.02 0.97
CA VAL A 16 4.19 0.14 -0.37
C VAL A 16 2.88 0.90 -0.29
N TYR A 17 2.08 0.66 0.76
CA TYR A 17 0.78 1.31 0.97
C TYR A 17 0.91 2.74 1.49
N GLU A 18 1.97 3.05 2.23
CA GLU A 18 2.29 4.43 2.63
C GLU A 18 2.63 5.31 1.43
N ALA A 19 3.26 4.75 0.41
CA ALA A 19 3.62 5.47 -0.82
C ALA A 19 2.44 5.65 -1.80
N MET A 20 1.33 4.94 -1.60
CA MET A 20 0.14 5.01 -2.45
C MET A 20 -0.77 6.19 -2.08
N ASP A 21 -1.35 6.82 -3.10
CA ASP A 21 -2.53 7.68 -2.93
C ASP A 21 -3.68 6.94 -2.23
N SER A 22 -4.49 7.67 -1.47
CA SER A 22 -5.58 7.08 -0.69
C SER A 22 -6.65 6.42 -1.57
N ALA A 23 -6.98 7.00 -2.73
CA ALA A 23 -7.97 6.45 -3.64
C ALA A 23 -7.46 5.14 -4.28
N PHE A 24 -6.19 5.12 -4.69
CA PHE A 24 -5.57 3.90 -5.23
C PHE A 24 -5.48 2.80 -4.17
N ARG A 25 -5.09 3.14 -2.94
CA ARG A 25 -5.05 2.20 -1.81
C ARG A 25 -6.41 1.57 -1.52
N GLU A 26 -7.47 2.38 -1.50
CA GLU A 26 -8.84 1.89 -1.30
C GLU A 26 -9.27 0.97 -2.45
N ASN A 27 -8.86 1.29 -3.69
CA ASN A 27 -9.09 0.44 -4.86
C ASN A 27 -8.40 -0.92 -4.73
N VAL A 28 -7.11 -0.94 -4.37
CA VAL A 28 -6.33 -2.17 -4.14
C VAL A 28 -7.00 -3.06 -3.09
N VAL A 29 -7.39 -2.46 -1.95
CA VAL A 29 -8.11 -3.17 -0.88
C VAL A 29 -9.46 -3.68 -1.35
N SER A 30 -10.22 -2.86 -2.08
CA SER A 30 -11.52 -3.24 -2.63
C SER A 30 -11.41 -4.44 -3.58
N ARG A 31 -10.45 -4.43 -4.50
CA ARG A 31 -10.19 -5.55 -5.42
C ARG A 31 -9.79 -6.82 -4.67
N ALA A 32 -8.85 -6.72 -3.72
CA ALA A 32 -8.44 -7.86 -2.88
C ALA A 32 -9.61 -8.48 -2.10
N LEU A 33 -10.47 -7.66 -1.50
CA LEU A 33 -11.64 -8.12 -0.74
C LEU A 33 -12.74 -8.70 -1.66
N GLY A 34 -12.94 -8.11 -2.84
CA GLY A 34 -13.90 -8.58 -3.84
C GLY A 34 -13.51 -9.93 -4.45
N ALA A 35 -12.20 -10.19 -4.59
CA ALA A 35 -11.68 -11.40 -5.22
C ALA A 35 -11.60 -12.63 -4.30
N ARG A 36 -12.02 -12.53 -3.02
CA ARG A 36 -11.96 -13.63 -2.03
C ARG A 36 -12.55 -14.98 -2.49
N GLY A 37 -13.55 -14.95 -3.36
CA GLY A 37 -14.18 -16.16 -3.91
C GLY A 37 -13.50 -16.70 -5.17
N GLN A 38 -12.50 -16.00 -5.70
CA GLN A 38 -11.85 -16.25 -6.98
C GLN A 38 -10.34 -16.52 -6.84
N ILE A 39 -9.71 -16.05 -5.76
CA ILE A 39 -8.31 -16.29 -5.43
C ILE A 39 -8.09 -17.65 -4.75
N SER A 40 -6.83 -18.04 -4.59
CA SER A 40 -6.47 -19.32 -3.97
C SER A 40 -6.97 -19.42 -2.52
N THR A 41 -7.20 -20.66 -2.06
CA THR A 41 -7.58 -20.91 -0.66
C THR A 41 -6.52 -20.41 0.32
N GLU A 42 -5.24 -20.48 -0.07
CA GLU A 42 -4.14 -19.96 0.75
C GLU A 42 -4.23 -18.44 0.93
N ALA A 43 -4.40 -17.68 -0.16
CA ALA A 43 -4.54 -16.23 -0.09
C ALA A 43 -5.79 -15.80 0.68
N THR A 44 -6.92 -16.47 0.46
CA THR A 44 -8.15 -16.21 1.22
C THR A 44 -7.96 -16.46 2.71
N ASN A 45 -7.31 -17.56 3.10
CA ASN A 45 -7.03 -17.87 4.50
C ASN A 45 -6.05 -16.86 5.13
N ALA A 46 -5.01 -16.46 4.40
CA ALA A 46 -4.06 -15.44 4.85
C ALA A 46 -4.76 -14.09 5.08
N LEU A 47 -5.59 -13.64 4.13
CA LEU A 47 -6.34 -12.39 4.23
C LEU A 47 -7.31 -12.39 5.42
N ASN A 48 -8.10 -13.44 5.58
CA ASN A 48 -9.05 -13.55 6.69
C ASN A 48 -8.33 -13.59 8.05
N SER A 49 -7.23 -14.33 8.14
CA SER A 49 -6.40 -14.41 9.35
C SER A 49 -5.79 -13.06 9.70
N ALA A 50 -5.27 -12.33 8.71
CA ALA A 50 -4.66 -11.02 8.91
C ALA A 50 -5.70 -9.98 9.38
N ILE A 51 -6.91 -9.99 8.80
CA ILE A 51 -8.00 -9.10 9.24
C ILE A 51 -8.40 -9.37 10.69
N GLN A 52 -8.49 -10.65 11.08
CA GLN A 52 -8.81 -11.03 12.45
C GLN A 52 -7.70 -10.59 13.43
N LYS A 53 -6.44 -10.83 13.10
CA LYS A 53 -5.29 -10.48 13.94
C LYS A 53 -5.10 -8.97 14.09
N SER A 54 -5.46 -8.20 13.07
CA SER A 54 -5.36 -6.72 13.09
C SER A 54 -6.40 -6.06 14.00
N ARG A 55 -7.31 -6.84 14.61
CA ARG A 55 -8.35 -6.37 15.55
C ARG A 55 -9.20 -5.22 15.01
N ILE A 56 -9.36 -5.18 13.68
CA ILE A 56 -10.24 -4.23 13.00
C ILE A 56 -11.65 -4.45 13.55
N ARG A 57 -12.35 -3.37 13.92
CA ARG A 57 -13.73 -3.45 14.40
C ARG A 57 -14.68 -3.06 13.27
N VAL A 58 -15.67 -3.91 13.00
CA VAL A 58 -16.74 -3.62 12.06
C VAL A 58 -18.06 -3.63 12.80
N THR A 59 -18.82 -2.54 12.70
CA THR A 59 -20.10 -2.40 13.39
C THR A 59 -21.06 -3.53 12.99
N GLY A 60 -21.64 -4.20 13.99
CA GLY A 60 -22.54 -5.33 13.79
C GLY A 60 -21.86 -6.69 13.63
N TYR A 61 -20.52 -6.76 13.68
CA TYR A 61 -19.78 -8.01 13.54
C TYR A 61 -18.85 -8.25 14.73
N ARG A 62 -19.01 -9.41 15.37
CA ARG A 62 -18.07 -9.89 16.40
C ARG A 62 -16.75 -10.33 15.80
N ASP A 63 -16.82 -10.97 14.63
CA ASP A 63 -15.69 -11.48 13.86
C ASP A 63 -15.57 -10.71 12.55
N SER A 64 -14.71 -9.69 12.52
CA SER A 64 -14.63 -8.76 11.39
C SER A 64 -14.30 -9.41 10.06
N HIS A 65 -13.52 -10.50 10.02
CA HIS A 65 -13.20 -11.21 8.77
C HIS A 65 -14.45 -11.76 8.05
N ARG A 66 -15.54 -12.03 8.79
CA ARG A 66 -16.83 -12.51 8.26
C ARG A 66 -17.73 -11.39 7.77
N ALA A 67 -17.35 -10.13 7.99
CA ALA A 67 -18.12 -9.01 7.50
C ALA A 67 -18.13 -8.96 5.97
N PRO A 68 -19.22 -8.49 5.35
CA PRO A 68 -19.31 -8.34 3.91
C PRO A 68 -18.33 -7.27 3.41
N HIS A 69 -17.88 -7.44 2.18
CA HIS A 69 -16.86 -6.59 1.56
C HIS A 69 -17.13 -5.07 1.75
N PRO A 70 -18.33 -4.51 1.47
CA PRO A 70 -18.56 -3.08 1.62
C PRO A 70 -18.29 -2.52 3.02
N LEU A 71 -18.45 -3.33 4.07
CA LEU A 71 -18.21 -2.92 5.46
C LEU A 71 -16.75 -3.09 5.88
N LEU A 72 -15.95 -3.86 5.13
CA LEU A 72 -14.53 -4.09 5.39
C LEU A 72 -13.62 -3.13 4.66
N ARG A 73 -14.07 -2.55 3.54
CA ARG A 73 -13.23 -1.75 2.65
C ARG A 73 -12.50 -0.62 3.38
N GLU A 74 -13.25 0.26 4.02
CA GLU A 74 -12.69 1.44 4.69
C GLU A 74 -11.82 1.04 5.91
N PRO A 75 -12.28 0.19 6.85
CA PRO A 75 -11.45 -0.19 7.98
C PRO A 75 -10.16 -0.93 7.60
N VAL A 76 -10.19 -1.76 6.55
CA VAL A 76 -8.99 -2.45 6.04
C VAL A 76 -8.07 -1.47 5.34
N SER A 77 -8.59 -0.52 4.56
CA SER A 77 -7.79 0.53 3.88
C SER A 77 -7.02 1.40 4.87
N GLN A 78 -7.62 1.76 6.00
CA GLN A 78 -6.94 2.51 7.05
C GLN A 78 -5.88 1.66 7.78
N ALA A 79 -6.17 0.37 7.98
CA ALA A 79 -5.30 -0.53 8.73
C ALA A 79 -4.11 -1.06 7.91
N VAL A 80 -4.22 -1.13 6.57
CA VAL A 80 -3.23 -1.79 5.71
C VAL A 80 -1.84 -1.16 5.81
N ALA A 81 -1.76 0.17 5.98
CA ALA A 81 -0.48 0.87 6.17
C ALA A 81 0.11 0.67 7.58
N LEU A 82 -0.68 0.22 8.56
CA LEU A 82 -0.24 0.07 9.96
C LEU A 82 0.20 -1.35 10.31
N PHE A 83 -0.31 -2.35 9.60
CA PHE A 83 -0.09 -3.76 9.93
C PHE A 83 0.59 -4.50 8.76
N PRO A 84 1.90 -4.81 8.85
CA PRO A 84 2.63 -5.47 7.76
C PRO A 84 2.04 -6.83 7.33
N GLU A 85 1.48 -7.60 8.28
CA GLU A 85 0.82 -8.87 7.95
C GLU A 85 -0.46 -8.68 7.14
N LEU A 86 -1.22 -7.61 7.42
CA LEU A 86 -2.40 -7.25 6.64
C LEU A 86 -1.99 -6.71 5.27
N ALA A 87 -0.97 -5.85 5.21
CA ALA A 87 -0.40 -5.34 3.98
C ALA A 87 0.01 -6.48 3.03
N GLY A 88 0.77 -7.46 3.53
CA GLY A 88 1.17 -8.62 2.72
C GLY A 88 -0.03 -9.43 2.24
N ALA A 89 -0.99 -9.71 3.11
CA ALA A 89 -2.16 -10.51 2.73
C ALA A 89 -3.06 -9.80 1.71
N VAL A 90 -3.24 -8.48 1.82
CA VAL A 90 -3.95 -7.66 0.82
C VAL A 90 -3.17 -7.64 -0.49
N LEU A 91 -1.84 -7.43 -0.45
CA LEU A 91 -1.00 -7.38 -1.64
C LEU A 91 -1.07 -8.69 -2.43
N ARG A 92 -0.96 -9.83 -1.75
CA ARG A 92 -1.07 -11.15 -2.37
C ARG A 92 -2.45 -11.37 -2.98
N ALA A 93 -3.52 -11.07 -2.24
CA ALA A 93 -4.89 -11.23 -2.73
C ALA A 93 -5.17 -10.32 -3.94
N TRP A 94 -4.66 -9.09 -3.92
CA TRP A 94 -4.75 -8.17 -5.06
C TRP A 94 -3.98 -8.71 -6.27
N ALA A 95 -2.75 -9.19 -6.09
CA ALA A 95 -1.94 -9.71 -7.19
C ALA A 95 -2.59 -10.94 -7.84
N GLU A 96 -3.11 -11.89 -7.03
CA GLU A 96 -3.84 -13.06 -7.54
C GLU A 96 -5.15 -12.66 -8.26
N SER A 97 -5.77 -11.54 -7.89
CA SER A 97 -6.94 -11.01 -8.61
C SER A 97 -6.60 -10.41 -9.99
N GLN A 98 -5.32 -10.13 -10.24
CA GLN A 98 -4.80 -9.48 -11.44
C GLN A 98 -3.85 -10.40 -12.21
N GLN A 99 -4.20 -11.69 -12.34
CA GLN A 99 -3.33 -12.72 -12.92
C GLN A 99 -2.82 -12.37 -14.33
N ALA A 100 -3.67 -11.77 -15.17
CA ALA A 100 -3.26 -11.36 -16.52
C ALA A 100 -2.15 -10.30 -16.51
N LEU A 101 -2.23 -9.33 -15.59
CA LEU A 101 -1.19 -8.30 -15.43
C LEU A 101 0.08 -8.92 -14.83
N HIS A 102 -0.07 -9.80 -13.85
CA HIS A 102 1.05 -10.54 -13.26
C HIS A 102 1.85 -11.28 -14.34
N ASP A 103 1.18 -12.05 -15.19
CA ASP A 103 1.84 -12.90 -16.19
C ASP A 103 2.60 -12.05 -17.22
N ARG A 104 2.01 -10.93 -17.66
CA ARG A 104 2.68 -9.99 -18.58
C ARG A 104 3.89 -9.33 -17.94
N VAL A 105 3.80 -8.91 -16.68
CA VAL A 105 4.95 -8.32 -15.98
C VAL A 105 6.05 -9.37 -15.81
N ALA A 106 5.71 -10.61 -15.45
CA ALA A 106 6.68 -11.70 -15.34
C ALA A 106 7.37 -12.02 -16.68
N GLU A 107 6.65 -11.92 -17.80
CA GLU A 107 7.19 -12.08 -19.16
C GLU A 107 8.06 -10.88 -19.60
N TYR A 108 7.75 -9.68 -19.13
CA TYR A 108 8.51 -8.46 -19.43
C TYR A 108 9.89 -8.44 -18.75
N LEU A 109 10.00 -8.91 -17.50
CA LEU A 109 11.21 -8.76 -16.68
C LEU A 109 12.49 -9.34 -17.32
N PRO A 110 12.51 -10.56 -17.90
CA PRO A 110 13.73 -11.12 -18.51
C PRO A 110 14.33 -10.23 -19.61
N ASN A 111 13.49 -9.51 -20.37
CA ASN A 111 13.94 -8.61 -21.44
C ASN A 111 14.66 -7.36 -20.90
N THR A 112 14.51 -7.09 -19.60
CA THR A 112 15.12 -5.97 -18.90
C THR A 112 16.34 -6.36 -18.06
N GLY A 113 16.72 -7.64 -18.06
CA GLY A 113 17.78 -8.17 -17.20
C GLY A 113 17.40 -8.28 -15.73
N MET A 114 16.10 -8.29 -15.42
CA MET A 114 15.56 -8.52 -14.09
C MET A 114 14.85 -9.87 -14.00
N GLU A 115 14.80 -10.41 -12.78
CA GLU A 115 14.16 -11.69 -12.49
C GLU A 115 12.95 -11.50 -11.58
N ALA A 116 12.00 -12.43 -11.69
CA ALA A 116 10.87 -12.51 -10.77
C ALA A 116 11.31 -13.19 -9.46
N GLU A 117 11.50 -12.41 -8.40
CA GLU A 117 11.97 -12.91 -7.11
C GLU A 117 10.85 -13.04 -6.06
N TYR A 118 9.77 -12.27 -6.23
CA TYR A 118 8.62 -12.14 -5.33
C TYR A 118 8.97 -11.73 -3.89
N PRO A 119 8.02 -11.16 -3.13
CA PRO A 119 8.30 -10.73 -1.77
C PRO A 119 8.35 -11.92 -0.79
N ASP A 120 9.03 -11.76 0.33
CA ASP A 120 9.08 -12.79 1.38
C ASP A 120 7.89 -12.61 2.33
N PHE A 121 6.82 -13.36 2.06
CA PHE A 121 5.61 -13.37 2.89
C PHE A 121 5.83 -13.96 4.29
N SER A 122 6.85 -14.81 4.48
CA SER A 122 7.16 -15.37 5.80
C SER A 122 7.84 -14.32 6.69
N ALA A 123 8.77 -13.55 6.11
CA ALA A 123 9.43 -12.44 6.77
C ALA A 123 8.62 -11.13 6.74
N LYS A 124 7.48 -11.11 6.02
CA LYS A 124 6.56 -9.96 5.89
C LYS A 124 7.22 -8.73 5.25
N GLN A 125 8.11 -8.96 4.28
CA GLN A 125 8.95 -7.92 3.70
C GLN A 125 9.26 -8.16 2.22
N PHE A 126 9.62 -7.09 1.53
CA PHE A 126 10.29 -7.09 0.25
C PHE A 126 11.75 -7.57 0.42
N ARG A 127 12.32 -8.14 -0.65
CA ARG A 127 13.71 -8.64 -0.69
C ARG A 127 14.72 -7.55 -0.99
N GLY A 128 14.27 -6.45 -1.58
CA GLY A 128 15.12 -5.32 -1.92
C GLY A 128 14.32 -4.06 -2.18
N ARG A 129 14.98 -3.06 -2.74
CA ARG A 129 14.37 -1.77 -3.06
C ARG A 129 14.71 -1.38 -4.48
N TRP A 130 13.75 -0.76 -5.15
CA TRP A 130 13.99 -0.11 -6.43
C TRP A 130 14.86 1.14 -6.27
N ALA A 131 15.72 1.41 -7.23
CA ALA A 131 16.20 2.77 -7.44
C ALA A 131 15.05 3.62 -8.00
N ALA A 132 14.95 4.89 -7.58
CA ALA A 132 13.81 5.75 -7.89
C ALA A 132 13.56 5.87 -9.41
N ASN A 133 14.62 6.18 -10.16
CA ASN A 133 14.51 6.38 -11.61
C ASN A 133 14.26 5.07 -12.36
N ASP A 134 14.80 3.95 -11.87
CA ASP A 134 14.67 2.65 -12.55
C ASP A 134 13.22 2.17 -12.50
N TRP A 135 12.56 2.30 -11.35
CA TRP A 135 11.16 1.87 -11.20
C TRP A 135 10.21 2.61 -12.16
N HIS A 136 10.30 3.94 -12.20
CA HIS A 136 9.52 4.75 -13.14
C HIS A 136 9.83 4.37 -14.59
N SER A 137 11.11 4.23 -14.93
CA SER A 137 11.52 3.84 -16.28
C SER A 137 10.94 2.48 -16.70
N HIS A 138 10.96 1.47 -15.82
CA HIS A 138 10.39 0.16 -16.12
C HIS A 138 8.87 0.18 -16.25
N ARG A 139 8.18 0.93 -15.39
CA ARG A 139 6.73 1.12 -15.47
C ARG A 139 6.34 1.78 -16.79
N ASP A 140 6.99 2.89 -17.13
CA ASP A 140 6.65 3.66 -18.32
C ASP A 140 7.00 2.87 -19.61
N ASN A 141 8.14 2.16 -19.60
CA ASN A 141 8.50 1.26 -20.69
C ASN A 141 7.50 0.09 -20.85
N PHE A 142 7.00 -0.48 -19.74
CA PHE A 142 5.99 -1.53 -19.81
C PHE A 142 4.72 -1.00 -20.48
N ILE A 143 4.22 0.16 -20.04
CA ILE A 143 2.98 0.76 -20.56
C ILE A 143 3.10 1.12 -22.04
N GLN A 144 4.26 1.59 -22.48
CA GLN A 144 4.51 1.89 -23.90
C GLN A 144 4.52 0.62 -24.79
N ASN A 145 4.97 -0.52 -24.25
CA ASN A 145 5.09 -1.75 -25.03
C ASN A 145 3.82 -2.62 -25.00
N TYR A 146 3.00 -2.45 -23.96
CA TYR A 146 1.75 -3.18 -23.78
C TYR A 146 0.62 -2.16 -23.73
N GLU A 147 0.09 -1.80 -24.92
CA GLU A 147 -1.11 -0.96 -25.09
C GLU A 147 -2.33 -1.63 -24.43
N ASP A 148 -2.46 -1.47 -23.12
CA ASP A 148 -3.56 -1.98 -22.34
C ASP A 148 -4.12 -0.88 -21.44
N ASP A 149 -5.43 -0.94 -21.15
CA ASP A 149 -6.13 0.00 -20.27
C ASP A 149 -5.76 -0.21 -18.77
N THR A 150 -4.64 -0.89 -18.50
CA THR A 150 -4.15 -1.09 -17.15
C THR A 150 -3.57 0.23 -16.62
N GLY A 151 -4.09 0.68 -15.48
CA GLY A 151 -3.65 1.93 -14.85
C GLY A 151 -2.17 1.89 -14.43
N GLU A 152 -1.48 3.03 -14.52
CA GLU A 152 -0.05 3.14 -14.21
C GLU A 152 0.29 2.62 -12.80
N ASP A 153 -0.57 2.91 -11.82
CA ASP A 153 -0.37 2.49 -10.43
C ASP A 153 -0.49 0.97 -10.26
N ASP A 154 -1.38 0.32 -11.01
CA ASP A 154 -1.51 -1.14 -11.01
C ASP A 154 -0.25 -1.80 -11.57
N VAL A 155 0.29 -1.27 -12.68
CA VAL A 155 1.57 -1.74 -13.26
C VAL A 155 2.70 -1.54 -12.25
N GLY A 156 2.80 -0.35 -11.66
CA GLY A 156 3.83 -0.01 -10.69
C GLY A 156 3.82 -0.92 -9.46
N LEU A 157 2.63 -1.22 -8.93
CA LEU A 157 2.45 -2.14 -7.82
C LEU A 157 2.77 -3.59 -8.22
N MET A 158 2.38 -4.02 -9.42
CA MET A 158 2.69 -5.36 -9.91
C MET A 158 4.20 -5.54 -10.12
N LEU A 159 4.90 -4.52 -10.63
CA LEU A 159 6.37 -4.54 -10.72
C LEU A 159 7.01 -4.73 -9.34
N CYS A 160 6.52 -4.03 -8.30
CA CYS A 160 7.00 -4.22 -6.93
C CYS A 160 6.73 -5.64 -6.42
N TYR A 161 5.54 -6.18 -6.73
CA TYR A 161 5.17 -7.54 -6.36
C TYR A 161 6.08 -8.57 -7.03
N VAL A 162 6.16 -8.59 -8.37
CA VAL A 162 6.88 -9.64 -9.12
C VAL A 162 8.38 -9.58 -8.86
N THR A 163 8.97 -8.39 -8.81
CA THR A 163 10.41 -8.26 -8.50
C THR A 163 10.73 -8.45 -7.01
N GLY A 164 9.72 -8.47 -6.14
CA GLY A 164 9.94 -8.53 -4.69
C GLY A 164 10.63 -7.29 -4.14
N ARG A 165 10.62 -6.16 -4.84
CA ARG A 165 11.30 -4.93 -4.45
C ARG A 165 10.31 -3.85 -4.03
N ALA A 166 10.56 -3.21 -2.90
CA ALA A 166 9.79 -2.06 -2.45
C ALA A 166 10.05 -0.85 -3.35
N PRO A 167 9.05 0.04 -3.56
CA PRO A 167 9.27 1.30 -4.27
C PRO A 167 10.35 2.13 -3.55
N ALA A 168 11.09 2.95 -4.30
CA ALA A 168 11.97 3.92 -3.68
C ALA A 168 11.14 4.85 -2.78
N ARG A 169 11.67 5.25 -1.61
CA ARG A 169 11.01 6.30 -0.84
C ARG A 169 11.05 7.56 -1.69
N SER A 170 9.90 8.12 -2.01
CA SER A 170 9.82 9.50 -2.51
C SER A 170 10.34 10.40 -1.39
N GLY A 171 11.64 10.67 -1.39
CA GLY A 171 12.21 11.67 -0.50
C GLY A 171 11.60 13.03 -0.82
N PRO A 172 11.52 13.96 0.15
CA PRO A 172 11.07 15.34 -0.07
C PRO A 172 12.04 16.18 -0.93
N GLY A 173 12.52 15.63 -2.04
CA GLY A 173 13.46 16.28 -2.96
C GLY A 173 13.72 15.52 -4.26
N ALA A 174 12.96 14.46 -4.58
CA ALA A 174 13.13 13.67 -5.80
C ALA A 174 11.95 13.80 -6.78
N GLY A 175 11.34 14.99 -6.82
CA GLY A 175 10.36 15.37 -7.83
C GLY A 175 10.62 16.81 -8.24
N ASP A 176 10.94 16.99 -9.51
CA ASP A 176 10.98 18.30 -10.16
C ASP A 176 9.69 19.07 -9.86
N GLY A 177 9.81 20.16 -9.12
CA GLY A 177 9.18 21.44 -9.45
C GLY A 177 7.66 21.53 -9.66
N VAL A 178 6.80 20.77 -8.98
CA VAL A 178 5.41 21.19 -8.77
C VAL A 178 4.97 20.86 -7.35
N ALA A 179 5.10 21.84 -6.45
CA ALA A 179 4.38 21.83 -5.18
C ALA A 179 2.88 21.80 -5.49
N GLY A 180 2.27 20.61 -5.37
CA GLY A 180 0.83 20.49 -5.43
C GLY A 180 0.18 21.31 -4.29
N PRO A 181 -1.04 21.83 -4.49
CA PRO A 181 -1.70 22.73 -3.55
C PRO A 181 -1.86 22.12 -2.15
N ALA A 182 -1.84 20.79 -1.99
CA ALA A 182 -1.98 20.12 -0.70
C ALA A 182 -0.92 20.53 0.34
N SER A 183 0.31 20.83 -0.08
CA SER A 183 1.37 21.27 0.84
C SER A 183 1.16 22.71 1.33
N GLU A 184 0.76 23.62 0.43
CA GLU A 184 0.40 24.99 0.78
C GLU A 184 -0.85 25.04 1.67
N TYR A 185 -1.85 24.20 1.40
CA TYR A 185 -3.04 24.09 2.24
C TYR A 185 -2.70 23.56 3.65
N LEU A 186 -1.81 22.58 3.77
CA LEU A 186 -1.40 22.05 5.07
C LEU A 186 -0.57 23.07 5.85
N ASP A 187 0.36 23.77 5.22
CA ASP A 187 1.18 24.79 5.88
C ASP A 187 0.35 26.01 6.28
N GLN A 188 -0.62 26.41 5.45
CA GLN A 188 -1.57 27.47 5.77
C GLN A 188 -2.52 27.06 6.91
N PHE A 189 -2.99 25.82 6.91
CA PHE A 189 -3.79 25.24 7.99
C PHE A 189 -3.01 25.19 9.31
N LEU A 190 -1.78 24.67 9.30
CA LEU A 190 -0.93 24.59 10.50
C LEU A 190 -0.54 25.98 11.01
N SER A 191 -0.30 26.94 10.13
CA SER A 191 -0.02 28.33 10.50
C SER A 191 -1.23 28.99 11.14
N TYR A 192 -2.43 28.76 10.60
CA TYR A 192 -3.69 29.21 11.18
C TYR A 192 -3.91 28.60 12.58
N PHE A 193 -3.68 27.29 12.75
CA PHE A 193 -3.82 26.63 14.05
C PHE A 193 -2.83 27.13 15.10
N LYS A 194 -1.57 27.38 14.73
CA LYS A 194 -0.56 27.93 15.65
C LYS A 194 -0.88 29.36 16.10
N ALA A 195 -1.67 30.10 15.32
CA ALA A 195 -2.10 31.45 15.64
C ALA A 195 -3.36 31.50 16.52
N LEU A 196 -4.06 30.37 16.73
CA LEU A 196 -5.26 30.34 17.55
C LEU A 196 -4.93 30.41 19.06
N PRO A 197 -5.65 31.22 19.84
CA PRO A 197 -5.48 31.25 21.28
C PRO A 197 -5.94 29.93 21.92
N PRO A 198 -5.47 29.60 23.14
CA PRO A 198 -5.85 28.37 23.84
C PRO A 198 -7.36 28.23 24.14
N THR A 199 -8.12 29.33 24.06
CA THR A 199 -9.57 29.39 24.30
C THR A 199 -10.40 29.33 23.02
N ALA A 200 -9.77 29.12 21.87
CA ALA A 200 -10.44 29.13 20.58
C ALA A 200 -11.51 28.00 20.49
N PRO A 201 -12.75 28.31 20.05
CA PRO A 201 -13.85 27.32 20.01
C PRO A 201 -13.56 26.10 19.12
N GLU A 202 -12.62 26.23 18.18
CA GLU A 202 -12.12 25.19 17.28
C GLU A 202 -11.55 23.98 18.04
N TRP A 203 -10.99 24.20 19.24
CA TRP A 203 -10.49 23.11 20.11
C TRP A 203 -11.61 22.16 20.59
N ARG A 204 -12.86 22.62 20.66
CA ARG A 204 -13.98 21.84 21.22
C ARG A 204 -14.49 20.74 20.28
N GLY A 205 -14.12 20.76 19.00
CA GLY A 205 -14.52 19.74 18.02
C GLY A 205 -13.52 18.59 17.83
N MET A 206 -12.32 18.66 18.44
CA MET A 206 -11.21 17.73 18.17
C MET A 206 -10.84 16.80 19.32
N ILE A 207 -11.53 16.84 20.47
CA ILE A 207 -11.30 15.85 21.52
C ILE A 207 -12.09 14.59 21.15
N PRO A 208 -11.46 13.46 20.79
CA PRO A 208 -12.17 12.21 20.66
C PRO A 208 -12.72 11.90 22.06
N ASN A 209 -14.04 11.75 22.18
CA ASN A 209 -14.65 11.24 23.40
C ASN A 209 -14.12 9.82 23.65
N PHE A 210 -13.05 9.70 24.42
CA PHE A 210 -12.67 8.44 25.04
C PHE A 210 -13.53 8.27 26.29
N VAL A 211 -14.70 7.65 26.09
CA VAL A 211 -15.49 7.00 27.15
C VAL A 211 -15.75 5.58 26.70
#